data_AF-D1AB95-F1
#
_entry.id   AF-D1AB95-F1
#
_cell.length_a   1.000
_cell.length_b   1.000
_cell.length_c   1.000
_cell.angle_alpha   90.00
_cell.angle_beta   90.00
_cell.angle_gamma   90.00
#
_symmetry.space_group_name_H-M   'P 1'
#
loop_
_entity.id
_entity.type
_entity.pdbx_description
1 polymer ?
#
loop_
_entity_poly.entity_id
_entity_poly.type
_entity_poly.pdbx_seq_one_letter_code
_entity_poly.pdbx_strand_id
1 'polypeptide(L)'
;MRIGSEKPLERVQMHEVAKEAGVAIGTLYRYFPSKVHLFTAVMADQVDRFRESIRPPEPGVAPEDAVGELLVQASRQLLRRPVLASAMLQCSGLANAATVGDAARIDNGFREIILEALGIEVPTVKDVTLVRLLMQCWYGVLQSSLNGRASLSDLENDIRLACWLLLAPRSNAPGREENQKNGRTGDREG
;
A
#
# COMPACT_ATOMS: atom_id res chain seq x y z
N MET A 1 -9.69 3.86 -15.57
CA MET A 1 -8.93 3.80 -16.84
C MET A 1 -9.03 2.38 -17.41
N ARG A 2 -9.68 2.20 -18.58
CA ARG A 2 -9.99 0.86 -19.15
C ARG A 2 -8.83 0.23 -19.93
N ILE A 3 -8.05 1.03 -20.67
CA ILE A 3 -6.92 0.50 -21.46
C ILE A 3 -5.83 -0.13 -20.58
N GLY A 4 -5.54 0.47 -19.42
CA GLY A 4 -4.59 -0.11 -18.47
C GLY A 4 -5.07 -1.42 -17.85
N SER A 5 -6.36 -1.76 -17.92
CA SER A 5 -6.89 -3.05 -17.44
C SER A 5 -6.95 -4.15 -18.50
N GLU A 6 -6.73 -3.82 -19.77
CA GLU A 6 -6.87 -4.77 -20.90
C GLU A 6 -5.52 -5.16 -21.52
N LYS A 7 -4.50 -4.29 -21.46
CA LYS A 7 -3.19 -4.53 -22.08
C LYS A 7 -2.04 -4.37 -21.09
N PRO A 8 -1.03 -5.27 -21.12
CA PRO A 8 0.23 -5.07 -20.39
C PRO A 8 0.86 -3.70 -20.73
N LEU A 9 1.59 -3.14 -19.76
CA LEU A 9 2.16 -1.78 -19.83
C LEU A 9 2.95 -1.50 -21.11
N GLU A 10 3.70 -2.50 -21.58
CA GLU A 10 4.53 -2.43 -22.79
C GLU A 10 3.67 -2.20 -24.04
N ARG A 11 2.48 -2.81 -24.07
CA ARG A 11 1.52 -2.74 -25.18
C ARG A 11 0.55 -1.57 -25.09
N VAL A 12 0.47 -0.87 -23.96
CA VAL A 12 -0.32 0.36 -23.85
C VAL A 12 0.26 1.41 -24.78
N GLN A 13 -0.55 2.12 -25.54
CA GLN A 13 -0.06 3.25 -26.33
C GLN A 13 -0.74 4.55 -25.89
N MET A 14 0.02 5.64 -25.74
CA MET A 14 -0.51 6.91 -25.25
C MET A 14 -1.60 7.47 -26.19
N HIS A 15 -1.51 7.21 -27.50
CA HIS A 15 -2.55 7.61 -28.45
C HIS A 15 -3.88 6.88 -28.21
N GLU A 16 -3.84 5.60 -27.81
CA GLU A 16 -5.04 4.84 -27.47
C GLU A 16 -5.66 5.37 -26.18
N VAL A 17 -4.82 5.69 -25.19
CA VAL A 17 -5.26 6.32 -23.94
C VAL A 17 -5.97 7.65 -24.21
N ALA A 18 -5.38 8.51 -25.04
CA ALA A 18 -5.97 9.80 -25.40
C ALA A 18 -7.33 9.61 -26.09
N LYS A 19 -7.40 8.67 -27.06
CA LYS A 19 -8.62 8.32 -27.77
C LYS A 19 -9.73 7.85 -26.83
N GLU A 20 -9.42 6.94 -25.91
CA GLU A 20 -10.36 6.41 -24.93
C GLU A 20 -10.82 7.47 -23.92
N ALA A 21 -9.92 8.37 -23.52
CA ALA A 21 -10.23 9.48 -22.62
C ALA A 21 -10.96 10.63 -23.32
N GLY A 22 -11.15 10.57 -24.65
CA GLY A 22 -11.80 11.63 -25.42
C GLY A 22 -11.01 12.94 -25.47
N VAL A 23 -9.68 12.90 -25.33
CA VAL A 23 -8.82 14.09 -25.33
C VAL A 23 -7.83 14.07 -26.50
N ALA A 24 -7.38 15.25 -26.92
CA ALA A 24 -6.29 15.35 -27.88
C ALA A 24 -4.99 14.78 -27.28
N ILE A 25 -4.17 14.12 -28.11
CA ILE A 25 -2.90 13.53 -27.67
C ILE A 25 -1.92 14.58 -27.11
N GLY A 26 -1.90 15.79 -27.68
CA GLY A 26 -1.10 16.91 -27.16
C GLY A 26 -1.56 17.34 -25.76
N THR A 27 -2.86 17.33 -25.49
CA THR A 27 -3.41 17.58 -24.15
C THR A 27 -2.94 16.50 -23.18
N LEU A 28 -3.01 15.23 -23.56
CA LEU A 28 -2.55 14.13 -22.70
C LEU A 28 -1.06 14.29 -22.34
N TYR A 29 -0.19 14.55 -23.31
CA TYR A 29 1.25 14.72 -23.05
C TYR A 29 1.58 15.96 -22.22
N ARG A 30 0.76 17.01 -22.30
CA ARG A 30 0.92 18.21 -21.45
C ARG A 30 0.74 17.89 -19.97
N TYR A 31 -0.21 17.01 -19.62
CA TYR A 31 -0.44 16.60 -18.23
C TYR A 31 0.43 15.41 -17.82
N PHE A 32 0.66 14.47 -18.74
CA PHE A 32 1.39 13.23 -18.48
C PHE A 32 2.45 13.02 -19.57
N PRO A 33 3.67 13.58 -19.39
CA PRO A 33 4.72 13.51 -20.40
C PRO A 33 5.15 12.09 -20.79
N SER A 34 4.92 11.10 -19.93
CA SER A 34 5.21 9.69 -20.21
C SER A 34 4.18 8.75 -19.58
N LYS A 35 4.21 7.48 -19.99
CA LYS A 35 3.42 6.41 -19.34
C LYS A 35 3.70 6.32 -17.84
N VAL A 36 4.95 6.55 -17.43
CA VAL A 36 5.34 6.57 -16.01
C VAL A 36 4.55 7.65 -15.28
N HIS A 37 4.55 8.90 -15.78
CA HIS A 37 3.76 9.98 -15.17
C HIS A 37 2.28 9.63 -15.09
N LEU A 38 1.71 9.09 -16.19
CA LEU A 38 0.30 8.72 -16.24
C LEU A 38 -0.06 7.64 -15.20
N PHE A 39 0.64 6.50 -15.20
CA PHE A 39 0.29 5.38 -14.33
C PHE A 39 0.66 5.62 -12.87
N THR A 40 1.71 6.41 -12.59
CA THR A 40 2.00 6.89 -11.23
C THR A 40 0.89 7.83 -10.75
N ALA A 41 0.41 8.77 -11.57
CA ALA A 41 -0.73 9.63 -11.20
C ALA A 41 -2.02 8.83 -10.97
N VAL A 42 -2.28 7.80 -11.78
CA VAL A 42 -3.42 6.90 -11.56
C VAL A 42 -3.28 6.12 -10.25
N MET A 43 -2.07 5.67 -9.91
CA MET A 43 -1.81 5.02 -8.62
C MET A 43 -2.05 5.99 -7.45
N ALA A 44 -1.59 7.23 -7.55
CA ALA A 44 -1.85 8.25 -6.54
C ALA A 44 -3.36 8.47 -6.32
N ASP A 45 -4.15 8.60 -7.39
CA ASP A 45 -5.62 8.67 -7.31
C ASP A 45 -6.23 7.43 -6.64
N GLN A 46 -5.70 6.23 -6.90
CA GLN A 46 -6.16 5.02 -6.20
C GLN A 46 -5.86 5.06 -4.70
N VAL A 47 -4.71 5.61 -4.29
CA VAL A 47 -4.37 5.77 -2.87
C VAL A 47 -5.32 6.75 -2.19
N ASP A 48 -5.61 7.89 -2.82
CA ASP A 48 -6.54 8.88 -2.23
C ASP A 48 -7.95 8.30 -2.08
N ARG A 49 -8.46 7.63 -3.12
CA ARG A 49 -9.77 6.98 -3.08
C ARG A 49 -9.82 5.83 -2.08
N PHE A 50 -8.71 5.12 -1.91
CA PHE A 50 -8.60 4.12 -0.88
C PHE A 50 -8.68 4.76 0.51
N ARG A 51 -7.96 5.87 0.75
CA ARG A 51 -8.04 6.64 2.00
C ARG A 51 -9.47 7.06 2.34
N GLU A 52 -10.22 7.57 1.37
CA GLU A 52 -11.63 7.95 1.53
C GLU A 52 -12.54 6.78 1.90
N SER A 53 -12.14 5.55 1.56
CA SER A 53 -12.91 4.33 1.83
C SER A 53 -12.60 3.69 3.19
N ILE A 54 -11.53 4.11 3.85
CA ILE A 54 -11.10 3.56 5.14
C ILE A 54 -12.11 3.95 6.22
N ARG A 55 -12.50 2.95 7.00
CA ARG A 55 -13.28 3.15 8.21
C ARG A 55 -12.36 3.06 9.43
N PRO A 56 -12.66 3.79 10.51
CA PRO A 56 -11.97 3.58 11.78
C PRO A 56 -12.03 2.09 12.18
N PRO A 57 -10.94 1.53 12.73
CA PRO A 57 -10.97 0.16 13.23
C PRO A 57 -11.97 0.01 14.38
N GLU A 58 -12.56 -1.18 14.49
CA GLU A 58 -13.47 -1.51 15.59
C GLU A 58 -12.74 -1.40 16.94
N PRO A 59 -13.41 -0.94 18.01
CA PRO A 59 -12.82 -0.88 19.34
C PRO A 59 -12.27 -2.25 19.78
N GLY A 60 -11.04 -2.26 20.30
CA GLY A 60 -10.41 -3.47 20.81
C GLY A 60 -9.61 -4.30 19.79
N VAL A 61 -9.60 -3.90 18.52
CA VAL A 61 -8.69 -4.49 17.51
C VAL A 61 -7.27 -3.99 17.75
N ALA A 62 -6.28 -4.89 17.72
CA ALA A 62 -4.89 -4.49 17.85
C ALA A 62 -4.45 -3.65 16.63
N PRO A 63 -3.69 -2.56 16.82
CA PRO A 63 -3.31 -1.67 15.71
C PRO A 63 -2.60 -2.37 14.54
N GLU A 64 -1.74 -3.35 14.81
CA GLU A 64 -1.08 -4.16 13.79
C GLU A 64 -2.04 -5.04 12.98
N ASP A 65 -3.11 -5.53 13.60
CA ASP A 65 -4.15 -6.32 12.92
C ASP A 65 -5.01 -5.41 12.03
N ALA A 66 -5.32 -4.20 12.51
CA ALA A 66 -6.03 -3.18 11.72
C ALA A 66 -5.24 -2.80 10.45
N VAL A 67 -3.92 -2.57 10.58
CA VAL A 67 -3.04 -2.35 9.41
C VAL A 67 -2.99 -3.57 8.50
N GLY A 68 -2.92 -4.78 9.06
CA GLY A 68 -2.95 -6.02 8.30
C GLY A 68 -4.20 -6.15 7.43
N GLU A 69 -5.39 -5.94 8.00
CA GLU A 69 -6.63 -6.03 7.23
C GLU A 69 -6.75 -4.92 6.18
N LEU A 70 -6.30 -3.71 6.49
CA LEU A 70 -6.24 -2.60 5.55
C LEU A 70 -5.36 -2.93 4.33
N LEU A 71 -4.16 -3.46 4.55
CA LEU A 71 -3.25 -3.84 3.47
C LEU A 71 -3.79 -5.03 2.66
N VAL A 72 -4.47 -5.98 3.31
CA VAL A 72 -5.17 -7.08 2.62
C VAL A 72 -6.31 -6.54 1.75
N GLN A 73 -7.11 -5.60 2.24
CA GLN A 73 -8.19 -4.97 1.49
C GLN A 73 -7.65 -4.22 0.26
N ALA A 74 -6.58 -3.44 0.44
CA ALA A 74 -5.90 -2.74 -0.65
C ALA A 74 -5.38 -3.73 -1.71
N SER A 75 -4.73 -4.81 -1.29
CA SER A 75 -4.26 -5.87 -2.20
C SER A 75 -5.41 -6.51 -2.98
N ARG A 76 -6.50 -6.88 -2.31
CA ARG A 76 -7.69 -7.45 -2.97
C ARG A 76 -8.27 -6.48 -4.00
N GLN A 77 -8.33 -5.19 -3.69
CA GLN A 77 -8.82 -4.17 -4.64
C GLN A 77 -7.92 -4.07 -5.88
N LEU A 78 -6.60 -4.07 -5.70
CA LEU A 78 -5.65 -4.05 -6.82
C LEU A 78 -5.75 -5.33 -7.68
N LEU A 79 -5.87 -6.49 -7.04
CA LEU A 79 -5.98 -7.79 -7.72
C LEU A 79 -7.28 -7.97 -8.52
N ARG A 80 -8.31 -7.14 -8.32
CA ARG A 80 -9.51 -7.12 -9.20
C ARG A 80 -9.20 -6.66 -10.62
N ARG A 81 -8.10 -5.92 -10.82
CA ARG A 81 -7.66 -5.44 -12.14
C ARG A 81 -6.14 -5.67 -12.27
N PRO A 82 -5.70 -6.92 -12.36
CA PRO A 82 -4.27 -7.28 -12.20
C PRO A 82 -3.39 -6.63 -13.27
N VAL A 83 -3.86 -6.49 -14.51
CA VAL A 83 -3.12 -5.80 -15.59
C VAL A 83 -2.86 -4.34 -15.25
N LEU A 84 -3.87 -3.64 -14.71
CA LEU A 84 -3.76 -2.25 -14.30
C LEU A 84 -2.87 -2.12 -13.07
N ALA A 85 -3.04 -3.01 -12.09
CA ALA A 85 -2.21 -3.06 -10.89
C ALA A 85 -0.73 -3.24 -11.25
N SER A 86 -0.40 -4.17 -12.14
CA SER A 86 0.98 -4.37 -12.60
C SER A 86 1.56 -3.12 -13.25
N ALA A 87 0.81 -2.44 -14.14
CA ALA A 87 1.26 -1.20 -14.76
C ALA A 87 1.50 -0.08 -13.73
N MET A 88 0.57 0.12 -12.80
CA MET A 88 0.67 1.12 -11.73
C MET A 88 1.87 0.85 -10.82
N LEU A 89 2.06 -0.39 -10.37
CA LEU A 89 3.16 -0.78 -9.48
C LEU A 89 4.52 -0.66 -10.16
N GLN A 90 4.65 -1.09 -11.42
CA GLN A 90 5.89 -0.95 -12.18
C GLN A 90 6.25 0.52 -12.41
N CYS A 91 5.30 1.34 -12.85
CA CYS A 91 5.56 2.77 -13.06
C CYS A 91 5.87 3.51 -11.76
N SER A 92 5.18 3.19 -10.66
CA SER A 92 5.45 3.80 -9.35
C SER A 92 6.84 3.43 -8.84
N GLY A 93 7.28 2.18 -8.99
CA GLY A 93 8.63 1.76 -8.60
C GLY A 93 9.77 2.32 -9.46
N LEU A 94 9.49 2.71 -10.71
CA LEU A 94 10.46 3.36 -11.61
C LEU A 94 10.47 4.89 -11.47
N ALA A 95 9.45 5.48 -10.85
CA ALA A 95 9.28 6.91 -10.80
C ALA A 95 10.32 7.57 -9.88
N ASN A 96 11.13 8.47 -10.44
CA ASN A 96 12.01 9.29 -9.64
C ASN A 96 11.19 10.41 -8.99
N ALA A 97 11.14 10.46 -7.66
CA ALA A 97 10.38 11.46 -6.92
C ALA A 97 10.79 12.91 -7.23
N ALA A 98 12.01 13.15 -7.73
CA ALA A 98 12.46 14.48 -8.15
C ALA A 98 11.82 14.96 -9.46
N THR A 99 11.36 14.04 -10.32
CA THR A 99 10.78 14.37 -11.63
C THR A 99 9.31 13.98 -11.76
N VAL A 100 8.84 13.05 -10.92
CA VAL A 100 7.45 12.57 -10.88
C VAL A 100 6.89 12.83 -9.49
N GLY A 101 6.27 14.00 -9.30
CA GLY A 101 5.75 14.44 -7.99
C GLY A 101 4.75 13.46 -7.35
N ASP A 102 3.97 12.75 -8.17
CA ASP A 102 2.99 11.76 -7.69
C ASP A 102 3.63 10.56 -6.98
N ALA A 103 4.93 10.26 -7.22
CA ALA A 103 5.62 9.20 -6.51
C ALA A 103 5.68 9.49 -5.00
N ALA A 104 6.04 10.73 -4.63
CA ALA A 104 6.05 11.15 -3.23
C ALA A 104 4.64 11.18 -2.62
N ARG A 105 3.61 11.51 -3.42
CA ARG A 105 2.21 11.49 -2.98
C ARG A 105 1.74 10.08 -2.59
N ILE A 106 2.10 9.06 -3.38
CA ILE A 106 1.80 7.66 -3.08
C ILE A 106 2.45 7.25 -1.75
N ASP A 107 3.75 7.50 -1.61
CA ASP A 107 4.50 7.11 -0.41
C ASP A 107 4.00 7.83 0.85
N ASN A 108 3.69 9.11 0.73
CA ASN A 108 3.13 9.90 1.84
C ASN A 108 1.72 9.44 2.20
N GLY A 109 0.86 9.19 1.21
CA GLY A 109 -0.52 8.76 1.44
C GLY A 109 -0.59 7.42 2.18
N PHE A 110 0.17 6.41 1.74
CA PHE A 110 0.24 5.14 2.48
C PHE A 110 0.84 5.30 3.87
N ARG A 111 1.88 6.14 4.02
CA ARG A 111 2.49 6.39 5.33
C ARG A 111 1.47 6.98 6.31
N GLU A 112 0.74 8.00 5.90
CA GLU A 112 -0.28 8.66 6.72
C GLU A 112 -1.39 7.68 7.11
N ILE A 113 -1.92 6.94 6.13
CA ILE A 113 -2.94 5.90 6.35
C ILE A 113 -2.49 4.89 7.43
N ILE A 114 -1.25 4.39 7.33
CA ILE A 114 -0.74 3.38 8.26
C ILE A 114 -0.48 3.98 9.65
N LEU A 115 0.07 5.20 9.73
CA LEU A 115 0.29 5.86 11.02
C LEU A 115 -1.02 6.20 11.73
N GLU A 116 -2.04 6.64 10.98
CA GLU A 116 -3.40 6.85 11.48
C GLU A 116 -4.00 5.53 12.01
N ALA A 117 -3.91 4.44 11.25
CA ALA A 117 -4.37 3.12 11.67
C ALA A 117 -3.60 2.58 12.90
N LEU A 118 -2.33 2.98 13.06
CA LEU A 118 -1.54 2.64 14.24
C LEU A 118 -1.86 3.51 15.46
N GLY A 119 -2.61 4.60 15.31
CA GLY A 119 -2.84 5.58 16.37
C GLY A 119 -1.57 6.34 16.77
N ILE A 120 -0.67 6.62 15.81
CA ILE A 120 0.58 7.35 16.04
C ILE A 120 0.44 8.77 15.46
N GLU A 121 0.17 9.74 16.34
CA GLU A 121 0.04 11.15 15.95
C GLU A 121 1.40 11.83 15.72
N VAL A 122 2.40 11.49 16.54
CA VAL A 122 3.76 12.04 16.46
C VAL A 122 4.75 10.91 16.22
N PRO A 123 5.03 10.55 14.96
CA PRO A 123 5.86 9.40 14.64
C PRO A 123 7.33 9.67 14.95
N THR A 124 7.98 8.68 15.56
CA THR A 124 9.44 8.67 15.69
C THR A 124 10.11 8.31 14.35
N VAL A 125 11.42 8.57 14.23
CA VAL A 125 12.22 8.10 13.09
C VAL A 125 12.11 6.58 12.91
N LYS A 126 11.98 5.85 14.02
CA LYS A 126 11.78 4.40 14.01
C LYS A 126 10.44 4.04 13.38
N ASP A 127 9.35 4.67 13.81
CA ASP A 127 8.00 4.39 13.27
C ASP A 127 7.93 4.64 11.76
N VAL A 128 8.48 5.78 11.30
CA VAL A 128 8.56 6.08 9.86
C VAL A 128 9.38 5.03 9.11
N THR A 129 10.46 4.52 9.70
CA THR A 129 11.27 3.44 9.12
C THR A 129 10.50 2.13 9.06
N LEU A 130 9.80 1.74 10.12
CA LEU A 130 9.00 0.51 10.17
C LEU A 130 7.90 0.52 9.10
N VAL A 131 7.16 1.64 8.98
CA VAL A 131 6.13 1.80 7.95
C VAL A 131 6.73 1.71 6.54
N ARG A 132 7.89 2.32 6.30
CA ARG A 132 8.58 2.22 5.00
C ARG A 132 8.99 0.79 4.66
N LEU A 133 9.53 0.05 5.63
CA LEU A 133 9.93 -1.35 5.45
C LEU A 133 8.70 -2.24 5.20
N LEU A 134 7.62 -2.01 5.94
CA LEU A 134 6.34 -2.70 5.75
C LEU A 134 5.81 -2.47 4.34
N MET A 135 5.82 -1.22 3.85
CA MET A 135 5.40 -0.90 2.49
C MET A 135 6.26 -1.58 1.42
N GLN A 136 7.59 -1.62 1.61
CA GLN A 136 8.48 -2.32 0.70
C GLN A 136 8.21 -3.84 0.67
N CYS A 137 7.90 -4.42 1.83
CA CYS A 137 7.50 -5.83 1.96
C CYS A 137 6.16 -6.10 1.27
N TRP A 138 5.15 -5.28 1.54
CA TRP A 138 3.81 -5.37 0.95
C TRP A 138 3.86 -5.29 -0.58
N TYR A 139 4.62 -4.36 -1.14
CA TYR A 139 4.83 -4.27 -2.58
C TYR A 139 5.47 -5.55 -3.16
N GLY A 140 6.46 -6.13 -2.47
CA GLY A 140 7.11 -7.36 -2.89
C GLY A 140 6.15 -8.57 -2.90
N VAL A 141 5.36 -8.73 -1.84
CA VAL A 141 4.34 -9.80 -1.73
C VAL A 141 3.28 -9.63 -2.82
N LEU A 142 2.79 -8.40 -3.02
CA LEU A 142 1.79 -8.11 -4.04
C LEU A 142 2.30 -8.37 -5.46
N GLN A 143 3.54 -7.97 -5.77
CA GLN A 143 4.18 -8.31 -7.04
C GLN A 143 4.39 -9.81 -7.21
N SER A 144 4.75 -10.53 -6.13
CA SER A 144 4.88 -11.98 -6.16
C SER A 144 3.57 -12.66 -6.56
N SER A 145 2.45 -12.23 -5.97
CA SER A 145 1.12 -12.73 -6.30
C SER A 145 0.66 -12.35 -7.71
N LEU A 146 0.88 -11.11 -8.14
CA LEU A 146 0.58 -10.66 -9.52
C LEU A 146 1.35 -11.45 -10.59
N ASN A 147 2.57 -11.90 -10.26
CA ASN A 147 3.39 -12.74 -11.14
C ASN A 147 3.04 -14.24 -11.04
N GLY A 148 1.98 -14.60 -10.30
CA GLY A 148 1.54 -15.99 -10.12
C GLY A 148 2.49 -16.85 -9.27
N ARG A 149 3.40 -16.24 -8.50
CA ARG A 149 4.37 -16.95 -7.65
C ARG A 149 3.83 -17.28 -6.26
N ALA A 150 2.71 -16.68 -5.87
CA ALA A 150 2.06 -16.87 -4.57
C ALA A 150 0.54 -16.80 -4.73
N SER A 151 -0.19 -17.62 -3.97
CA SER A 151 -1.66 -17.59 -3.96
C SER A 151 -2.17 -16.34 -3.24
N LEU A 152 -3.48 -16.05 -3.37
CA LEU A 152 -4.10 -14.99 -2.58
C LEU A 152 -4.04 -15.30 -1.07
N SER A 153 -4.15 -16.57 -0.68
CA SER A 153 -4.04 -16.98 0.72
C SER A 153 -2.63 -16.73 1.26
N ASP A 154 -1.59 -17.04 0.47
CA ASP A 154 -0.20 -16.78 0.87
C ASP A 154 0.03 -15.28 1.03
N LEU A 155 -0.44 -14.48 0.07
CA LEU A 155 -0.36 -13.02 0.14
C LEU A 155 -0.99 -12.48 1.42
N GLU A 156 -2.19 -12.95 1.77
CA GLU A 156 -2.88 -12.48 2.97
C GLU A 156 -2.16 -12.87 4.26
N ASN A 157 -1.64 -14.09 4.32
CA ASN A 157 -0.87 -14.58 5.46
C ASN A 157 0.46 -13.83 5.62
N ASP A 158 1.19 -13.63 4.52
CA ASP A 158 2.47 -12.92 4.50
C ASP A 158 2.31 -11.47 4.95
N ILE A 159 1.25 -10.78 4.51
CA ILE A 159 0.95 -9.41 4.92
C ILE A 159 0.70 -9.33 6.42
N ARG A 160 -0.15 -10.21 6.96
CA ARG A 160 -0.46 -10.22 8.41
C ARG A 160 0.78 -10.54 9.23
N LEU A 161 1.57 -11.51 8.82
CA LEU A 161 2.83 -11.86 9.47
C LEU A 161 3.83 -10.69 9.44
N ALA A 162 3.96 -10.02 8.29
CA ALA A 162 4.83 -8.85 8.16
C ALA A 162 4.40 -7.69 9.07
N CYS A 163 3.09 -7.43 9.17
CA CYS A 163 2.56 -6.43 10.10
C CYS A 163 2.92 -6.78 11.54
N TRP A 164 2.68 -8.02 11.96
CA TRP A 164 3.01 -8.49 13.31
C TRP A 164 4.51 -8.35 13.63
N LEU A 165 5.39 -8.79 12.72
CA LEU A 165 6.85 -8.72 12.93
C LEU A 165 7.40 -7.29 12.91
N LEU A 166 7.03 -6.52 11.88
CA LEU A 166 7.63 -5.21 11.63
C LEU A 166 7.04 -4.10 12.50
N LEU A 167 5.79 -4.24 12.96
CA LEU A 167 5.14 -3.23 13.80
C LEU A 167 5.23 -3.53 15.30
N ALA A 168 5.71 -4.70 15.71
CA ALA A 168 5.97 -5.02 17.11
C ALA A 168 6.87 -3.99 17.84
N PRO A 169 7.91 -3.39 17.23
CA PRO A 169 8.80 -2.48 17.92
C PRO A 169 8.42 -0.99 17.77
N ARG A 170 7.18 -0.68 17.33
CA ARG A 170 6.66 0.70 17.21
C ARG A 170 6.62 1.43 18.56
N SER A 171 6.59 2.76 18.52
CA SER A 171 6.67 3.62 19.71
C SER A 171 5.52 3.49 20.70
N ASN A 172 4.31 3.19 20.23
CA ASN A 172 3.11 3.04 21.05
C ASN A 172 2.73 1.58 21.34
N ALA A 173 3.60 0.62 21.04
CA ALA A 173 3.35 -0.78 21.41
C ALA A 173 3.34 -0.94 22.93
N PRO A 174 2.46 -1.79 23.50
CA PRO A 174 2.52 -2.14 24.90
C PRO A 174 3.92 -2.71 25.20
N GLY A 175 4.59 -2.15 26.21
CA GLY A 175 5.94 -2.57 26.55
C GLY A 175 5.98 -4.08 26.82
N ARG A 176 7.03 -4.77 26.38
CA ARG A 176 7.22 -6.22 26.65
C ARG A 176 7.11 -6.59 28.14
N GLU A 177 7.21 -5.62 29.04
CA GLU A 177 7.10 -5.79 30.49
C GLU A 177 5.67 -6.05 31.00
N GLU A 178 4.61 -5.60 30.32
CA GLU A 178 3.22 -5.82 30.77
C GLU A 178 2.78 -7.28 30.59
N ASN A 179 3.18 -7.92 29.48
CA ASN A 179 2.93 -9.35 29.25
C ASN A 179 3.69 -10.26 30.23
N GLN A 180 4.78 -9.79 30.83
CA GLN A 180 5.55 -10.55 31.82
C GLN A 180 5.03 -10.39 33.26
N LYS A 181 4.33 -9.29 33.56
CA LYS A 181 3.61 -9.13 34.82
C LYS A 181 2.32 -9.96 34.84
N ASN A 182 1.58 -10.00 33.74
CA ASN A 182 0.32 -10.79 33.66
C ASN A 182 0.55 -12.32 33.70
N GLY A 183 1.72 -12.79 33.24
CA GLY A 183 2.13 -14.20 33.37
C GLY A 183 2.65 -14.62 34.75
N ARG A 184 2.96 -13.67 35.66
CA ARG A 184 3.44 -13.97 37.02
C ARG A 184 2.35 -13.95 38.08
N THR A 185 1.18 -13.40 37.79
CA THR A 185 0.06 -13.35 38.74
C THR A 185 -0.83 -14.59 38.69
N GLY A 186 -0.77 -15.39 37.62
CA GLY A 186 -1.52 -16.64 37.47
C GLY A 186 -0.89 -17.88 38.11
N ASP A 187 0.35 -17.79 38.62
CA ASP A 187 1.15 -18.93 39.10
C ASP A 187 1.25 -19.00 40.64
N ARG A 188 0.34 -18.34 41.36
CA ARG A 188 0.28 -18.33 42.84
C ARG A 188 -1.06 -18.76 43.46
N GLU A 189 -1.91 -19.45 42.69
CA GLU A 189 -3.06 -20.16 43.24
C GLU A 189 -3.10 -21.58 42.65
N GLY A 190 -2.44 -22.50 43.35
CA GLY A 190 -2.37 -23.94 43.08
C GLY A 190 -1.75 -24.66 44.26
#